data_AF-A0A352SDT6-F1
#
_entry.id   AF-A0A352SDT6-F1
#
_cell.length_a   1.000
_cell.length_b   1.000
_cell.length_c   1.000
_cell.angle_alpha   90.00
_cell.angle_beta   90.00
_cell.angle_gamma   90.00
#
_symmetry.space_group_name_H-M   'P 1'
#
loop_
_entity.id
_entity.type
_entity.pdbx_description
1 polymer ?
#
loop_
_entity_poly.entity_id
_entity_poly.type
_entity_poly.pdbx_seq_one_letter_code
_entity_poly.pdbx_strand_id
1 'polypeptide(L)'
;DFAELDGARLAACDQALFLVSTTGEGDAPDMASGFARRLLAGTTPDALRQLRYGVLALGDSSYAHFCAFGRALSGWLESHHAQPLFDRVEVDNGDPGALRHWQNHLSALSGGAEIADWERPRYGRWRLVERRLLNPGSQGEAAFHLALEPEDASQLTWRAGDIAEIGPCQPPDVVDRLLARLSLDGTAPVRCDSRPMT
;
A
#
# COMPACT_ATOMS: atom_id res chain seq x y z
N ASP A 1 7.94 3.66 13.42
CA ASP A 1 7.50 2.26 13.24
C ASP A 1 6.15 2.08 13.97
N PHE A 2 5.21 1.33 13.40
CA PHE A 2 3.89 1.07 14.00
C PHE A 2 4.02 0.38 15.37
N ALA A 3 5.14 -0.33 15.61
CA ALA A 3 5.46 -0.96 16.89
C ALA A 3 5.71 0.02 18.06
N GLU A 4 6.08 1.28 17.78
CA GLU A 4 6.41 2.32 18.76
C GLU A 4 5.26 3.30 19.02
N LEU A 5 4.11 3.08 18.41
CA LEU A 5 2.94 3.92 18.58
C LEU A 5 2.23 3.47 19.88
N ASP A 6 1.80 4.41 20.72
CA ASP A 6 1.06 4.13 21.95
C ASP A 6 -0.01 5.22 22.17
N GLY A 7 -0.86 5.03 23.18
CA GLY A 7 -1.94 5.99 23.49
C GLY A 7 -1.44 7.40 23.80
N ALA A 8 -0.25 7.53 24.40
CA ALA A 8 0.32 8.83 24.74
C ALA A 8 0.82 9.59 23.49
N ARG A 9 1.46 8.88 22.55
CA ARG A 9 1.86 9.46 21.26
C ARG A 9 0.65 9.84 20.42
N LEU A 10 -0.41 9.02 20.43
CA LEU A 10 -1.67 9.37 19.74
C LEU A 10 -2.35 10.58 20.36
N ALA A 11 -2.37 10.69 21.69
CA ALA A 11 -2.94 11.85 22.38
C ALA A 11 -2.20 13.17 22.05
N ALA A 12 -0.94 13.09 21.62
CA ALA A 12 -0.14 14.24 21.21
C ALA A 12 -0.32 14.61 19.72
N CYS A 13 -1.07 13.82 18.95
CA CYS A 13 -1.33 14.09 17.53
C CYS A 13 -2.68 14.79 17.33
N ASP A 14 -2.71 15.81 16.49
CA ASP A 14 -3.96 16.44 16.05
C ASP A 14 -4.70 15.57 15.00
N GLN A 15 -3.93 14.86 14.17
CA GLN A 15 -4.45 14.03 13.09
C GLN A 15 -3.66 12.73 12.93
N ALA A 16 -4.35 11.61 12.67
CA ALA A 16 -3.73 10.33 12.33
C ALA A 16 -4.51 9.59 11.23
N LEU A 17 -3.80 9.02 10.27
CA LEU A 17 -4.38 8.14 9.24
C LEU A 17 -3.86 6.71 9.47
N PHE A 18 -4.79 5.77 9.55
CA PHE A 18 -4.50 4.36 9.78
C PHE A 18 -4.77 3.56 8.53
N LEU A 19 -3.74 2.94 7.96
CA LEU A 19 -3.85 1.96 6.88
C LEU A 19 -3.56 0.59 7.47
N VAL A 20 -4.59 -0.23 7.61
CA VAL A 20 -4.51 -1.50 8.35
C VAL A 20 -5.09 -2.64 7.52
N SER A 21 -4.37 -3.75 7.46
CA SER A 21 -4.90 -5.00 6.92
C SER A 21 -5.43 -5.90 8.03
N THR A 22 -6.32 -6.82 7.67
CA THR A 22 -6.78 -7.90 8.55
C THR A 22 -6.11 -9.21 8.12
N THR A 23 -5.69 -10.03 9.08
CA THR A 23 -5.08 -11.35 8.81
C THR A 23 -5.81 -12.46 9.55
N GLY A 24 -5.86 -13.66 8.95
CA GLY A 24 -6.43 -14.86 9.58
C GLY A 24 -7.90 -14.69 9.97
N GLU A 25 -8.20 -14.89 11.25
CA GLU A 25 -9.54 -14.88 11.85
C GLU A 25 -10.04 -13.48 12.26
N GLY A 26 -9.50 -12.41 11.66
CA GLY A 26 -9.90 -11.04 11.99
C GLY A 26 -8.90 -10.26 12.83
N ASP A 27 -7.73 -10.83 13.10
CA ASP A 27 -6.69 -10.22 13.92
C ASP A 27 -5.82 -9.24 13.12
N ALA A 28 -5.09 -8.40 13.86
CA ALA A 28 -4.02 -7.59 13.30
C ALA A 28 -2.88 -8.49 12.77
N PRO A 29 -2.15 -8.08 11.71
CA PRO A 29 -0.95 -8.77 11.26
C PRO A 29 0.05 -8.94 12.41
N ASP A 30 0.87 -10.00 12.40
CA ASP A 30 1.83 -10.29 13.48
C ASP A 30 2.70 -9.08 13.86
N MET A 31 3.14 -8.32 12.85
CA MET A 31 3.93 -7.09 13.00
C MET A 31 3.19 -5.97 13.77
N ALA A 32 1.86 -5.98 13.74
CA ALA A 32 0.98 -5.03 14.41
C ALA A 32 0.26 -5.61 15.64
N SER A 33 0.30 -6.93 15.87
CA SER A 33 -0.41 -7.62 16.96
C SER A 33 -0.04 -7.11 18.36
N GLY A 34 1.25 -6.93 18.63
CA GLY A 34 1.75 -6.42 19.90
C GLY A 34 1.36 -4.97 20.13
N PHE A 35 1.33 -4.16 19.06
CA PHE A 35 0.83 -2.79 19.09
C PHE A 35 -0.66 -2.74 19.34
N ALA A 36 -1.46 -3.47 18.55
CA ALA A 36 -2.90 -3.57 18.68
C ALA A 36 -3.29 -3.93 20.12
N ARG A 37 -2.64 -4.94 20.70
CA ARG A 37 -2.90 -5.33 22.09
C ARG A 37 -2.55 -4.21 23.09
N ARG A 38 -1.43 -3.50 22.92
CA ARG A 38 -1.04 -2.40 23.83
C ARG A 38 -1.95 -1.18 23.69
N LEU A 39 -2.26 -0.81 22.46
CA LEU A 39 -3.15 0.30 22.13
C LEU A 39 -4.55 0.05 22.72
N LEU A 40 -5.11 -1.12 22.44
CA LEU A 40 -6.44 -1.50 22.89
C LEU A 40 -6.52 -1.70 24.42
N ALA A 41 -5.41 -2.06 25.07
CA ALA A 41 -5.39 -2.40 26.50
C ALA A 41 -5.09 -1.24 27.47
N GLY A 42 -4.87 0.00 27.00
CA GLY A 42 -4.46 1.04 27.93
C GLY A 42 -4.50 2.45 27.36
N THR A 43 -5.65 3.10 27.48
CA THR A 43 -5.80 4.56 27.38
C THR A 43 -7.05 4.94 28.18
N THR A 44 -7.04 6.07 28.90
CA THR A 44 -8.27 6.57 29.54
C THR A 44 -9.23 7.07 28.47
N PRO A 45 -10.55 6.85 28.57
CA PRO A 45 -11.51 7.19 27.52
C PRO A 45 -11.42 8.62 26.96
N ASP A 46 -10.96 9.60 27.74
CA ASP A 46 -10.85 10.99 27.29
C ASP A 46 -9.51 11.37 26.65
N ALA A 47 -8.51 10.48 26.62
CA ALA A 47 -7.15 10.87 26.22
C ALA A 47 -7.03 11.24 24.73
N LEU A 48 -7.94 10.77 23.88
CA LEU A 48 -7.88 10.99 22.42
C LEU A 48 -8.90 12.01 21.91
N ARG A 49 -9.54 12.79 22.80
CA ARG A 49 -10.60 13.75 22.43
C ARG A 49 -10.19 14.78 21.37
N GLN A 50 -8.91 15.13 21.32
CA GLN A 50 -8.35 16.09 20.35
C GLN A 50 -7.92 15.41 19.03
N LEU A 51 -7.76 14.09 19.03
CA LEU A 51 -7.30 13.35 17.88
C LEU A 51 -8.41 13.27 16.83
N ARG A 52 -8.12 13.75 15.63
CA ARG A 52 -8.94 13.45 14.44
C ARG A 52 -8.32 12.30 13.66
N TYR A 53 -9.12 11.39 13.12
CA TYR A 53 -8.56 10.22 12.45
C TYR A 53 -9.29 9.76 11.19
N GLY A 54 -8.58 9.06 10.31
CA GLY A 54 -9.15 8.33 9.18
C GLY A 54 -8.65 6.89 9.16
N VAL A 55 -9.50 5.94 8.77
CA VAL A 55 -9.14 4.51 8.69
C VAL A 55 -9.41 3.98 7.28
N LEU A 56 -8.37 3.41 6.67
CA LEU A 56 -8.44 2.54 5.50
C LEU A 56 -8.23 1.10 5.96
N ALA A 57 -9.29 0.30 5.95
CA ALA A 57 -9.26 -1.10 6.31
C ALA A 57 -9.17 -1.96 5.04
N LEU A 58 -8.06 -2.70 4.90
CA LEU A 58 -7.84 -3.63 3.80
C LEU A 58 -8.28 -5.03 4.22
N GLY A 59 -9.12 -5.67 3.42
CA GLY A 59 -9.62 -7.01 3.67
C GLY A 59 -10.05 -7.72 2.38
N ASP A 60 -10.63 -8.89 2.57
CA ASP A 60 -11.19 -9.72 1.50
C ASP A 60 -12.48 -10.35 2.04
N SER A 61 -13.61 -10.09 1.38
CA SER A 61 -14.94 -10.52 1.82
C SER A 61 -15.17 -12.02 1.70
N SER A 62 -14.26 -12.76 1.07
CA SER A 62 -14.25 -14.23 1.08
C SER A 62 -13.90 -14.81 2.46
N TYR A 63 -13.29 -14.02 3.33
CA TYR A 63 -13.01 -14.40 4.72
C TYR A 63 -14.16 -14.01 5.65
N ALA A 64 -14.44 -14.84 6.65
CA ALA A 64 -15.55 -14.63 7.59
C ALA A 64 -15.47 -13.29 8.34
N HIS A 65 -14.25 -12.83 8.61
CA HIS A 65 -13.96 -11.64 9.40
C HIS A 65 -13.47 -10.46 8.55
N PHE A 66 -14.23 -10.13 7.50
CA PHE A 66 -13.94 -9.02 6.60
C PHE A 66 -13.68 -7.70 7.35
N CYS A 67 -12.50 -7.10 7.12
CA CYS A 67 -12.03 -5.84 7.73
C CYS A 67 -12.12 -5.78 9.27
N ALA A 68 -12.17 -6.92 9.97
CA ALA A 68 -12.47 -6.97 11.40
C ALA A 68 -11.49 -6.15 12.26
N PHE A 69 -10.19 -6.17 11.95
CA PHE A 69 -9.22 -5.38 12.70
C PHE A 69 -9.44 -3.87 12.51
N GLY A 70 -9.69 -3.42 11.28
CA GLY A 70 -10.00 -2.02 11.00
C GLY A 70 -11.30 -1.54 11.66
N ARG A 71 -12.30 -2.43 11.74
CA ARG A 71 -13.55 -2.17 12.48
C ARG A 71 -13.31 -2.05 13.98
N ALA A 72 -12.54 -2.97 14.57
CA ALA A 72 -12.19 -2.94 15.98
C ALA A 72 -11.39 -1.68 16.35
N LEU A 73 -10.43 -1.28 15.51
CA LEU A 73 -9.65 -0.06 15.69
C LEU A 73 -10.53 1.20 15.67
N SER A 74 -11.44 1.30 14.69
CA SER A 74 -12.38 2.44 14.63
C SER A 74 -13.27 2.50 15.86
N GLY A 75 -13.86 1.38 16.27
CA GLY A 75 -14.70 1.33 17.47
C GLY A 75 -13.92 1.70 18.74
N TRP A 76 -12.67 1.28 18.84
CA TRP A 76 -11.79 1.70 19.95
C TRP A 76 -11.53 3.21 19.94
N LEU A 77 -11.18 3.81 18.79
CA LEU A 77 -10.95 5.25 18.66
C LEU A 77 -12.21 6.06 19.04
N GLU A 78 -13.38 5.61 18.59
CA GLU A 78 -14.68 6.21 18.93
C GLU A 78 -14.97 6.13 20.43
N SER A 79 -14.74 4.97 21.06
CA SER A 79 -14.90 4.79 22.51
C SER A 79 -13.94 5.66 23.33
N HIS A 80 -12.85 6.14 22.72
CA HIS A 80 -11.88 7.07 23.32
C HIS A 80 -12.09 8.52 22.87
N HIS A 81 -13.28 8.82 22.33
CA HIS A 81 -13.72 10.15 21.90
C HIS A 81 -12.86 10.81 20.81
N ALA A 82 -12.05 10.04 20.09
CA ALA A 82 -11.40 10.53 18.89
C ALA A 82 -12.46 10.86 17.81
N GLN A 83 -12.17 11.84 16.97
CA GLN A 83 -13.12 12.38 16.00
C GLN A 83 -12.82 11.84 14.60
N PRO A 84 -13.75 11.10 13.95
CA PRO A 84 -13.52 10.67 12.58
C PRO A 84 -13.43 11.87 11.64
N LEU A 85 -12.46 11.85 10.73
CA LEU A 85 -12.34 12.78 9.61
C LEU A 85 -13.39 12.49 8.55
N PHE A 86 -13.74 11.21 8.39
CA PHE A 86 -14.70 10.65 7.45
C PHE A 86 -15.03 9.20 7.86
N ASP A 87 -16.05 8.62 7.25
CA ASP A 87 -16.44 7.22 7.47
C ASP A 87 -15.30 6.28 7.08
N ARG A 88 -15.04 5.27 7.92
CA ARG A 88 -14.02 4.23 7.63
C ARG A 88 -14.23 3.66 6.23
N VAL A 89 -13.15 3.61 5.46
CA VAL A 89 -13.16 3.03 4.12
C VAL A 89 -12.72 1.58 4.23
N GLU A 90 -13.56 0.66 3.78
CA GLU A 90 -13.27 -0.78 3.73
C GLU A 90 -12.99 -1.17 2.28
N VAL A 91 -11.82 -1.76 2.03
CA VAL A 91 -11.36 -2.16 0.70
C VAL A 91 -11.44 -3.67 0.60
N ASP A 92 -12.32 -4.16 -0.26
CA ASP A 92 -12.47 -5.58 -0.57
C ASP A 92 -11.56 -5.99 -1.72
N ASN A 93 -10.54 -6.81 -1.44
CA ASN A 93 -9.60 -7.36 -2.42
C ASN A 93 -9.06 -6.32 -3.41
N GLY A 94 -8.69 -5.14 -2.90
CA GLY A 94 -8.17 -4.04 -3.71
C GLY A 94 -9.22 -3.33 -4.57
N ASP A 95 -10.50 -3.37 -4.19
CA ASP A 95 -11.60 -2.70 -4.89
C ASP A 95 -11.23 -1.25 -5.29
N PRO A 96 -11.19 -0.94 -6.60
CA PRO A 96 -10.79 0.38 -7.08
C PRO A 96 -11.72 1.50 -6.60
N GLY A 97 -13.01 1.21 -6.41
CA GLY A 97 -14.00 2.19 -5.94
C GLY A 97 -13.71 2.65 -4.51
N ALA A 98 -13.44 1.71 -3.61
CA ALA A 98 -13.04 1.99 -2.24
C ALA A 98 -11.72 2.75 -2.18
N LEU A 99 -10.72 2.36 -2.99
CA LEU A 99 -9.44 3.08 -3.07
C LEU A 99 -9.61 4.50 -3.60
N ARG A 100 -10.48 4.71 -4.59
CA ARG A 100 -10.82 6.05 -5.09
C ARG A 100 -11.52 6.87 -4.02
N HIS A 101 -12.46 6.28 -3.29
CA HIS A 101 -13.16 6.96 -2.21
C HIS A 101 -12.19 7.44 -1.12
N TRP A 102 -11.22 6.60 -0.74
CA TRP A 102 -10.15 6.97 0.17
C TRP A 102 -9.30 8.13 -0.37
N GLN A 103 -8.90 8.10 -1.65
CA GLN A 103 -8.14 9.18 -2.27
C GLN A 103 -8.90 10.51 -2.26
N ASN A 104 -10.20 10.49 -2.52
CA ASN A 104 -11.02 11.69 -2.48
C ASN A 104 -11.00 12.35 -1.09
N HIS A 105 -11.04 11.55 -0.02
CA HIS A 105 -10.88 12.07 1.35
C HIS A 105 -9.50 12.68 1.58
N LEU A 106 -8.43 12.05 1.09
CA LEU A 106 -7.07 12.61 1.19
C LEU A 106 -6.91 13.92 0.42
N SER A 107 -7.48 14.01 -0.79
CA SER A 107 -7.49 15.24 -1.60
C SER A 107 -8.21 16.37 -0.85
N ALA A 108 -9.36 16.07 -0.23
CA ALA A 108 -10.10 17.05 0.58
C ALA A 108 -9.29 17.54 1.80
N LEU A 109 -8.55 16.65 2.46
CA LEU A 109 -7.70 17.00 3.61
C LEU A 109 -6.45 17.79 3.24
N SER A 110 -5.90 17.60 2.04
CA SER A 110 -4.68 18.25 1.57
C SER A 110 -4.90 19.60 0.86
N GLY A 111 -6.12 20.15 0.90
CA GLY A 111 -6.44 21.44 0.31
C GLY A 111 -6.86 21.39 -1.15
N GLY A 112 -7.38 20.25 -1.62
CA GLY A 112 -7.98 20.12 -2.95
C GLY A 112 -6.95 19.95 -4.08
N ALA A 113 -5.71 19.57 -3.76
CA ALA A 113 -4.83 19.02 -4.77
C ALA A 113 -5.49 17.74 -5.33
N GLU A 114 -5.76 17.71 -6.63
CA GLU A 114 -6.23 16.50 -7.29
C GLU A 114 -5.14 15.43 -7.14
N ILE A 115 -5.33 14.51 -6.18
CA ILE A 115 -4.60 13.26 -6.19
C ILE A 115 -5.11 12.53 -7.43
N ALA A 116 -4.27 12.46 -8.46
CA ALA A 116 -4.59 11.74 -9.67
C ALA A 116 -5.09 10.35 -9.29
N ASP A 117 -6.21 10.00 -9.90
CA ASP A 117 -6.85 8.70 -9.84
C ASP A 117 -5.79 7.58 -9.90
N TRP A 118 -5.47 6.92 -8.78
CA TRP A 118 -4.59 5.76 -8.85
C TRP A 118 -5.31 4.69 -9.65
N GLU A 119 -4.70 4.31 -10.76
CA GLU A 119 -5.04 3.13 -11.53
C GLU A 119 -3.86 2.17 -11.46
N ARG A 120 -4.13 0.88 -11.58
CA ARG A 120 -3.06 -0.12 -11.71
C ARG A 120 -2.18 0.27 -12.92
N PRO A 121 -0.86 0.47 -12.73
CA PRO A 121 0.01 0.87 -13.83
C PRO A 121 -0.10 -0.12 -15.00
N ARG A 122 -0.39 0.40 -16.19
CA ARG A 122 -0.33 -0.38 -17.43
C ARG A 122 1.07 -0.21 -17.99
N TYR A 123 1.94 -1.18 -17.72
CA TYR A 123 3.30 -1.16 -18.24
C TYR A 123 3.28 -1.39 -19.76
N GLY A 124 3.80 -0.43 -20.52
CA GLY A 124 4.16 -0.63 -21.92
C GLY A 124 5.50 -1.36 -22.04
N ARG A 125 5.77 -1.95 -23.21
CA ARG A 125 7.09 -2.51 -23.51
C ARG A 125 8.01 -1.41 -24.05
N TRP A 126 9.17 -1.28 -23.42
CA TRP A 126 10.19 -0.32 -23.79
C TRP A 126 11.54 -1.02 -23.90
N ARG A 127 12.32 -0.60 -24.89
CA ARG A 127 13.67 -1.11 -25.15
C ARG A 127 14.69 -0.17 -24.50
N LEU A 128 15.59 -0.74 -23.71
CA LEU A 128 16.77 -0.02 -23.23
C LEU A 128 17.77 0.14 -24.37
N VAL A 129 18.03 1.39 -24.78
CA VAL A 129 18.91 1.71 -25.91
C VAL A 129 20.26 2.26 -25.47
N GLU A 130 20.33 2.88 -24.30
CA GLU A 130 21.59 3.32 -23.69
C GLU A 130 21.60 2.98 -22.20
N ARG A 131 22.76 2.50 -21.72
CA ARG A 131 23.08 2.42 -20.30
C ARG A 131 24.52 2.85 -20.09
N ARG A 132 24.74 3.96 -19.40
CA ARG A 132 26.07 4.51 -19.15
C ARG A 132 26.29 4.78 -17.66
N LEU A 133 27.39 4.28 -17.11
CA LEU A 133 27.81 4.58 -15.74
C LEU A 133 28.25 6.05 -15.66
N LEU A 134 27.66 6.82 -14.75
CA LEU A 134 27.92 8.26 -14.61
C LEU A 134 28.99 8.57 -13.56
N ASN A 135 29.22 7.65 -12.61
CA ASN A 135 30.12 7.86 -11.48
C ASN A 135 31.19 6.77 -11.35
N PRO A 136 32.03 6.53 -12.38
CA PRO A 136 33.09 5.52 -12.31
C PRO A 136 34.09 5.85 -11.19
N GLY A 137 34.40 4.86 -10.35
CA GLY A 137 35.35 5.02 -9.23
C GLY A 137 34.80 5.76 -8.01
N SER A 138 33.49 6.04 -7.97
CA SER A 138 32.83 6.59 -6.78
C SER A 138 32.89 5.62 -5.59
N GLN A 139 32.94 6.18 -4.37
CA GLN A 139 32.78 5.40 -3.14
C GLN A 139 31.32 5.03 -2.84
N GLY A 140 30.36 5.70 -3.49
CA GLY A 140 28.93 5.37 -3.42
C GLY A 140 28.49 4.38 -4.50
N GLU A 141 27.23 3.94 -4.42
CA GLU A 141 26.63 3.02 -5.38
C GLU A 141 26.63 3.58 -6.82
N ALA A 142 26.58 2.67 -7.79
CA ALA A 142 26.63 3.01 -9.21
C ALA A 142 25.39 3.80 -9.66
N ALA A 143 25.61 4.97 -10.26
CA ALA A 143 24.59 5.82 -10.85
C ALA A 143 24.64 5.69 -12.38
N PHE A 144 23.50 5.41 -13.02
CA PHE A 144 23.41 5.17 -14.46
C PHE A 144 22.56 6.20 -15.17
N HIS A 145 23.00 6.63 -16.35
CA HIS A 145 22.13 7.21 -17.37
C HIS A 145 21.50 6.07 -18.16
N LEU A 146 20.17 6.07 -18.24
CA LEU A 146 19.39 5.13 -19.04
C LEU A 146 18.64 5.90 -20.12
N ALA A 147 18.68 5.41 -21.36
CA ALA A 147 17.79 5.87 -22.43
C ALA A 147 16.88 4.71 -22.85
N LEU A 148 15.58 4.99 -22.91
CA LEU A 148 14.53 4.02 -23.20
C LEU A 148 13.74 4.50 -24.43
N GLU A 149 13.43 3.58 -25.34
CA GLU A 149 12.54 3.83 -26.48
C GLU A 149 11.29 2.95 -26.37
N PRO A 150 10.07 3.48 -26.58
CA PRO A 150 8.88 2.65 -26.60
C PRO A 150 8.89 1.74 -27.85
N GLU A 151 8.30 0.55 -27.76
CA GLU A 151 8.04 -0.26 -28.96
C GLU A 151 7.01 0.40 -29.88
N ASP A 152 6.12 1.22 -29.32
CA ASP A 152 5.09 1.99 -30.03
C ASP A 152 5.16 3.47 -29.64
N ALA A 153 5.66 4.30 -30.56
CA ALA A 153 5.84 5.73 -30.35
C ALA A 153 4.52 6.50 -30.15
N SER A 154 3.37 5.93 -30.54
CA SER A 154 2.06 6.55 -30.30
C SER A 154 1.67 6.58 -28.83
N GLN A 155 2.35 5.79 -27.99
CA GLN A 155 2.15 5.74 -26.54
C GLN A 155 2.92 6.82 -25.78
N LEU A 156 3.74 7.63 -26.47
CA LEU A 156 4.67 8.56 -25.85
C LEU A 156 4.02 9.93 -25.63
N THR A 157 3.18 10.02 -24.59
CA THR A 157 2.63 11.31 -24.11
C THR A 157 3.28 11.65 -22.78
N TRP A 158 4.26 12.55 -22.79
CA TRP A 158 4.91 13.03 -21.55
C TRP A 158 5.38 14.49 -21.69
N ARG A 159 5.64 15.14 -20.56
CA ARG A 159 6.18 16.50 -20.43
C ARG A 159 7.33 16.52 -19.43
N ALA A 160 8.24 17.48 -19.57
CA ALA A 160 9.33 17.67 -18.62
C ALA A 160 8.79 17.85 -17.20
N GLY A 161 9.25 16.98 -16.28
CA GLY A 161 8.76 16.90 -14.90
C GLY A 161 7.94 15.64 -14.61
N ASP A 162 7.46 14.94 -15.64
CA ASP A 162 6.76 13.66 -15.47
C ASP A 162 7.69 12.57 -14.91
N ILE A 163 7.10 11.61 -14.19
CA ILE A 163 7.80 10.48 -13.59
C ILE A 163 7.66 9.26 -14.50
N ALA A 164 8.78 8.61 -14.81
CA ALA A 164 8.79 7.30 -15.45
C ALA A 164 8.80 6.20 -14.38
N GLU A 165 7.79 5.32 -14.41
CA GLU A 165 7.75 4.11 -13.59
C GLU A 165 8.33 2.93 -14.37
N ILE A 166 9.26 2.20 -13.75
CA ILE A 166 9.89 1.01 -14.33
C ILE A 166 9.48 -0.19 -13.48
N GLY A 167 8.77 -1.15 -14.06
CA GLY A 167 8.45 -2.43 -13.41
C GLY A 167 9.64 -3.38 -13.50
N PRO A 168 10.42 -3.63 -12.42
CA PRO A 168 11.53 -4.56 -12.46
C PRO A 168 11.01 -6.00 -12.51
N CYS A 169 11.75 -6.88 -13.17
CA CYS A 169 11.56 -8.32 -13.07
C CYS A 169 12.61 -8.94 -12.13
N GLN A 170 12.25 -10.04 -11.48
CA GLN A 170 13.22 -10.85 -10.75
C GLN A 170 14.20 -11.49 -11.73
N PRO A 171 15.50 -11.62 -11.37
CA PRO A 171 16.47 -12.34 -12.18
C PRO A 171 16.02 -13.79 -12.46
N PRO A 172 16.19 -14.32 -13.69
CA PRO A 172 15.75 -15.67 -14.03
C PRO A 172 16.29 -16.75 -13.09
N ASP A 173 17.55 -16.63 -12.66
CA ASP A 173 18.17 -17.60 -11.75
C ASP A 173 17.55 -17.60 -10.34
N VAL A 174 17.06 -16.45 -9.87
CA VAL A 174 16.32 -16.35 -8.60
C VAL A 174 14.98 -17.05 -8.72
N VAL A 175 14.27 -16.83 -9.84
CA VAL A 175 12.99 -17.47 -10.14
C VAL A 175 13.16 -18.99 -10.25
N ASP A 176 14.14 -19.45 -11.01
CA ASP A 176 14.44 -20.87 -11.20
C ASP A 176 14.75 -21.57 -9.87
N ARG A 177 15.57 -20.96 -9.01
CA ARG A 177 15.87 -21.51 -7.68
C ARG A 177 14.62 -21.60 -6.81
N LEU A 178 13.73 -20.61 -6.87
CA LEU A 178 12.50 -20.61 -6.10
C LEU A 178 11.56 -21.72 -6.60
N LEU A 179 11.37 -21.84 -7.92
CA LEU A 179 10.56 -22.89 -8.53
C LEU A 179 11.08 -24.29 -8.16
N ALA A 180 12.39 -24.51 -8.25
CA ALA A 180 13.01 -25.77 -7.87
C ALA A 180 12.81 -26.08 -6.37
N ARG A 181 12.94 -25.08 -5.49
CA ARG A 181 12.72 -25.25 -4.03
C ARG A 181 11.27 -25.60 -3.70
N LEU A 182 10.32 -25.06 -4.46
CA LEU A 182 8.88 -25.32 -4.27
C LEU A 182 8.38 -26.53 -5.07
N SER A 183 9.25 -27.16 -5.87
CA SER A 183 8.88 -28.24 -6.80
C SER A 183 7.75 -27.84 -7.76
N LEU A 184 7.77 -26.59 -8.24
CA LEU A 184 6.78 -26.04 -9.17
C LEU A 184 7.34 -25.97 -10.60
N ASP A 185 6.48 -26.24 -11.58
CA ASP A 185 6.77 -26.05 -13.00
C ASP A 185 6.44 -24.61 -13.41
N GLY A 186 7.46 -23.85 -13.83
CA GLY A 186 7.30 -22.46 -14.27
C GLY A 186 6.56 -22.29 -15.59
N THR A 187 6.30 -23.39 -16.32
CA THR A 187 5.50 -23.40 -17.55
C THR A 187 4.04 -23.80 -17.31
N ALA A 188 3.70 -24.23 -16.09
CA ALA A 188 2.35 -24.65 -15.76
C ALA A 188 1.39 -23.44 -15.81
N PRO A 189 0.28 -23.54 -16.57
CA PRO A 189 -0.71 -22.46 -16.60
C PRO A 189 -1.39 -22.34 -15.24
N VAL A 190 -1.43 -21.13 -14.69
CA VAL A 190 -2.12 -20.84 -13.43
C VAL A 190 -3.39 -20.02 -13.68
N ARG A 191 -4.36 -20.17 -12.79
CA ARG A 191 -5.61 -19.40 -12.82
C ARG A 191 -5.66 -18.47 -11.61
N CYS A 192 -5.92 -17.19 -11.84
CA CYS A 192 -6.26 -16.22 -10.80
C CYS A 192 -7.70 -15.76 -11.05
N ASP A 193 -8.58 -15.86 -10.06
CA ASP A 193 -9.99 -15.45 -10.16
C ASP A 193 -10.72 -16.03 -11.40
N SER A 194 -10.49 -17.32 -11.66
CA SER A 194 -11.02 -18.05 -12.82
C SER A 194 -10.55 -17.56 -14.19
N ARG A 195 -9.62 -16.59 -14.26
CA ARG A 195 -8.98 -16.15 -15.49
C ARG A 195 -7.63 -16.84 -15.67
N PRO A 196 -7.31 -17.34 -16.88
CA PRO A 196 -5.98 -17.85 -17.16
C PRO A 196 -4.96 -16.70 -17.07
N MET A 197 -3.86 -16.90 -16.36
CA MET A 197 -2.73 -15.99 -16.38
C MET A 197 -1.65 -16.59 -17.29
N THR A 198 -1.15 -15.77 -18.22
CA THR A 198 0.01 -16.07 -19.07
C THR A 198 1.21 -15.27 -18.61
#